data_AF-A0A3P7JNV8-F1
#
_entry.id   AF-A0A3P7JNV8-F1
#
_cell.length_a   1.000
_cell.length_b   1.000
_cell.length_c   1.000
_cell.angle_alpha   90.00
_cell.angle_beta   90.00
_cell.angle_gamma   90.00
#
_symmetry.space_group_name_H-M   'P 1'
#
loop_
_entity.id
_entity.type
_entity.pdbx_description
1 polymer ?
#
loop_
_entity_poly.entity_id
_entity_poly.type
_entity_poly.pdbx_seq_one_letter_code
_entity_poly.pdbx_strand_id
1 'polypeptide(L)'
;MKQAEKLYHDVMVDRIITQEMIADLQTDSFQDLEKYMQCLDISIIQFHTEKMAAINSILDDLWRKVYNGSDIQTIRIKSECVTSTEKRKAYDYRVVMIVNDGVELDMRDRCSAGQKMLACILIRIALADVFGGMCSIIALDEPTTNLDAIKMLACILIRIALADVFGGMCSIIALDEPTTNLDAIKVHHIAAMLNSLVAVRRRGYSTSDGQKKPFQMIIITHDDHLVDKLMIGSKPEFIYVLEKDSYGISHVKRQFSDGAEYVIIFISTYATHPKTITFRHSEDANGHIHVRHGR
;
A
#
# COMPACT_ATOMS: atom_id res chain seq x y z
N MET A 1 42.36 48.11 -49.11
CA MET A 1 42.84 46.72 -48.92
C MET A 1 43.19 46.43 -47.46
N LYS A 2 44.17 47.11 -46.83
CA LYS A 2 44.59 46.82 -45.43
C LYS A 2 43.46 46.80 -44.38
N GLN A 3 42.46 47.66 -44.50
CA GLN A 3 41.34 47.71 -43.54
C GLN A 3 40.38 46.52 -43.70
N ALA A 4 40.18 46.03 -44.93
CA ALA A 4 39.37 44.86 -45.21
C ALA A 4 40.07 43.56 -44.78
N GLU A 5 41.40 43.48 -44.94
CA GLU A 5 42.20 42.36 -44.43
C GLU A 5 42.17 42.29 -42.90
N LYS A 6 42.30 43.44 -42.22
CA LYS A 6 42.21 43.48 -40.75
C LYS A 6 40.83 43.04 -40.27
N LEU A 7 39.76 43.53 -40.90
CA LEU A 7 38.40 43.13 -40.56
C LEU A 7 38.16 41.64 -40.80
N TYR A 8 38.68 41.10 -41.91
CA TYR A 8 38.58 39.67 -42.21
C TYR A 8 39.34 38.82 -41.17
N HIS A 9 40.53 39.26 -40.76
CA HIS A 9 41.31 38.60 -39.72
C HIS A 9 40.58 38.61 -38.38
N ASP A 10 40.06 39.76 -37.94
CA ASP A 10 39.34 39.90 -36.67
C ASP A 10 38.07 39.00 -36.64
N VAL A 11 37.30 38.95 -37.73
CA VAL A 11 36.12 38.06 -37.85
C VAL A 11 36.52 36.59 -37.85
N MET A 12 37.64 36.23 -38.48
CA MET A 12 38.12 34.85 -38.52
C MET A 12 38.59 34.39 -37.14
N VAL A 13 39.28 35.26 -36.39
CA VAL A 13 39.71 35.00 -35.01
C VAL A 13 38.50 34.83 -34.10
N ASP A 14 37.51 35.72 -34.17
CA ASP A 14 36.29 35.64 -33.36
C ASP A 14 35.50 34.35 -33.65
N ARG A 15 35.45 33.92 -34.92
CA ARG A 15 34.83 32.66 -35.31
C ARG A 15 35.57 31.44 -34.75
N ILE A 16 36.90 31.45 -34.72
CA ILE A 16 37.70 30.34 -34.19
C ILE A 16 37.47 30.23 -32.68
N ILE A 17 37.56 31.34 -31.95
CA ILE A 17 37.37 31.37 -30.50
C ILE A 17 35.96 30.90 -30.12
N THR A 18 34.93 31.38 -30.82
CA THR A 18 33.55 30.95 -30.56
C THR A 18 33.33 29.47 -30.87
N GLN A 19 33.94 28.92 -31.93
CA GLN A 19 33.87 27.48 -32.21
C GLN A 19 34.57 26.63 -31.14
N GLU A 20 35.71 27.09 -30.64
CA GLU A 20 36.47 26.41 -29.58
C GLU A 20 35.69 26.43 -28.25
N MET A 21 35.13 27.58 -27.86
CA MET A 21 34.28 27.70 -26.67
C MET A 21 33.02 26.82 -26.74
N ILE A 22 32.38 26.71 -27.91
CA ILE A 22 31.21 25.84 -28.09
C ILE A 22 31.62 24.36 -27.93
N ALA A 23 32.77 23.96 -28.49
CA ALA A 23 33.27 22.60 -28.38
C ALA A 23 33.60 22.24 -26.91
N ASP A 24 34.24 23.15 -26.18
CA ASP A 24 34.56 22.96 -24.76
C ASP A 24 33.28 22.84 -23.92
N LEU A 25 32.32 23.77 -24.09
CA LEU A 25 31.03 23.72 -23.39
C LEU A 25 30.24 22.44 -23.67
N GLN A 26 30.26 21.96 -24.92
CA GLN A 26 29.63 20.69 -25.29
C GLN A 26 30.33 19.52 -24.57
N THR A 27 31.65 19.49 -24.58
CA THR A 27 32.46 18.41 -23.99
C THR A 27 32.24 18.33 -22.48
N ASP A 28 32.24 19.46 -21.78
CA ASP A 28 31.97 19.53 -20.34
C ASP A 28 30.55 19.07 -20.01
N SER A 29 29.56 19.50 -20.80
CA SER A 29 28.16 19.08 -20.62
C SER A 29 27.97 17.58 -20.80
N PHE A 30 28.67 16.97 -21.77
CA PHE A 30 28.64 15.51 -21.97
C PHE A 30 29.28 14.76 -20.80
N GLN A 31 30.42 15.25 -20.31
CA GLN A 31 31.10 14.63 -19.16
C GLN A 31 30.26 14.70 -17.89
N ASP A 32 29.59 15.83 -17.65
CA ASP A 32 28.74 15.96 -16.47
C ASP A 32 27.49 15.07 -16.55
N LEU A 33 26.88 14.95 -17.72
CA LEU A 33 25.77 14.01 -17.92
C LEU A 33 26.21 12.55 -17.66
N GLU A 34 27.41 12.17 -18.11
CA GLU A 34 27.96 10.84 -17.85
C GLU A 34 28.20 10.60 -16.35
N LYS A 35 28.76 11.58 -15.64
CA LYS A 35 28.92 11.51 -14.17
C LYS A 35 27.58 11.38 -13.47
N TYR A 36 26.56 12.15 -13.87
CA TYR A 36 25.21 12.05 -13.29
C TYR A 36 24.61 10.66 -13.50
N MET A 37 24.75 10.08 -14.69
CA MET A 37 24.27 8.72 -14.96
C MET A 37 24.97 7.69 -14.06
N GLN A 38 26.30 7.77 -13.93
CA GLN A 38 27.08 6.86 -13.08
C GLN A 38 26.70 7.01 -11.59
N CYS A 39 26.63 8.24 -11.09
CA CYS A 39 26.23 8.51 -9.71
C CYS A 39 24.81 8.03 -9.41
N LEU A 40 23.87 8.20 -10.35
CA LEU A 40 22.50 7.72 -10.21
C LEU A 40 22.46 6.19 -10.13
N ASP A 41 23.18 5.50 -11.01
CA ASP A 41 23.26 4.04 -11.00
C ASP A 41 23.84 3.50 -9.68
N ILE A 42 24.91 4.11 -9.18
CA ILE A 42 25.52 3.76 -7.88
C ILE A 42 24.50 3.97 -6.76
N SER A 43 23.83 5.12 -6.75
CA SER A 43 22.86 5.49 -5.71
C SER A 43 21.66 4.54 -5.68
N ILE A 44 21.16 4.10 -6.84
CA ILE A 44 20.06 3.14 -6.94
C ILE A 44 20.46 1.78 -6.37
N ILE A 45 21.66 1.29 -6.69
CA ILE A 45 22.17 0.00 -6.17
C ILE A 45 22.38 0.07 -4.67
N GLN A 46 22.95 1.18 -4.18
CA GLN A 46 23.16 1.39 -2.76
C GLN A 46 21.83 1.43 -2.01
N PHE A 47 20.87 2.23 -2.49
CA PHE A 47 19.53 2.30 -1.90
C PHE A 47 18.86 0.92 -1.84
N HIS A 48 18.92 0.15 -2.93
CA HIS A 48 18.37 -1.19 -2.97
C HIS A 48 19.02 -2.13 -1.95
N THR A 49 20.35 -2.12 -1.88
CA THR A 49 21.14 -2.94 -0.94
C THR A 49 20.80 -2.60 0.52
N GLU A 50 20.74 -1.32 0.84
CA GLU A 50 20.37 -0.83 2.18
C GLU A 50 18.94 -1.25 2.56
N LYS A 51 17.99 -1.11 1.62
CA LYS A 51 16.59 -1.49 1.87
C LYS A 51 16.41 -3.00 2.04
N MET A 52 17.10 -3.82 1.25
CA MET A 52 17.09 -5.29 1.43
C MET A 52 17.69 -5.71 2.77
N ALA A 53 18.77 -5.05 3.21
CA ALA A 53 19.35 -5.30 4.52
C ALA A 53 18.37 -4.94 5.66
N ALA A 54 17.70 -3.79 5.57
CA ALA A 54 16.70 -3.37 6.55
C ALA A 54 15.52 -4.37 6.64
N ILE A 55 14.99 -4.80 5.49
CA ILE A 55 13.89 -5.79 5.42
C ILE A 55 14.32 -7.09 6.11
N ASN A 56 15.51 -7.59 5.79
CA ASN A 56 16.02 -8.84 6.35
C ASN A 56 16.28 -8.77 7.86
N SER A 57 16.68 -7.60 8.38
CA SER A 57 16.81 -7.39 9.82
C SER A 57 15.46 -7.52 10.54
N ILE A 58 14.44 -6.83 10.02
CA ILE A 58 13.09 -6.86 10.60
C ILE A 58 12.47 -8.27 10.48
N LEU A 59 12.69 -8.95 9.36
CA LEU A 59 12.25 -10.34 9.15
C LEU A 59 12.86 -11.30 10.16
N ASP A 60 14.16 -11.18 10.47
CA ASP A 60 14.84 -12.03 11.44
C ASP A 60 14.20 -11.90 12.83
N ASP A 61 13.98 -10.66 13.27
CA ASP A 61 13.38 -10.36 14.56
C ASP A 61 11.94 -10.87 14.65
N LEU A 62 11.13 -10.64 13.62
CA LEU A 62 9.73 -11.05 13.61
C LEU A 62 9.58 -12.56 13.54
N TRP A 63 10.38 -13.23 12.73
CA TRP A 63 10.33 -14.68 12.61
C TRP A 63 10.62 -15.34 13.95
N ARG A 64 11.71 -14.93 14.62
CA ARG A 64 12.08 -15.46 15.95
C ARG A 64 11.04 -15.21 17.03
N LYS A 65 10.27 -14.12 16.93
CA LYS A 65 9.21 -13.79 17.91
C LYS A 65 7.92 -14.59 17.70
N VAL A 66 7.59 -14.91 16.45
CA VAL A 66 6.27 -15.45 16.09
C VAL A 66 6.30 -16.94 15.76
N TYR A 67 7.39 -17.43 15.18
CA TYR A 67 7.53 -18.83 14.81
C TYR A 67 8.06 -19.66 15.99
N ASN A 68 7.21 -20.55 16.50
CA ASN A 68 7.55 -21.42 17.64
C ASN A 68 8.15 -22.78 17.21
N GLY A 69 8.36 -23.02 15.92
CA GLY A 69 8.94 -24.26 15.41
C GLY A 69 10.46 -24.29 15.56
N SER A 70 11.02 -25.46 15.85
CA SER A 70 12.46 -25.65 16.00
C SER A 70 13.19 -25.94 14.68
N ASP A 71 12.48 -26.09 13.58
CA ASP A 71 13.01 -26.52 12.27
C ASP A 71 13.60 -25.37 11.45
N ILE A 72 13.10 -24.14 11.63
CA ILE A 72 13.54 -22.95 10.89
C ILE A 72 13.93 -21.85 11.88
N GLN A 73 15.20 -21.45 11.87
CA GLN A 73 15.72 -20.41 12.75
C GLN A 73 15.30 -19.00 12.31
N THR A 74 15.34 -18.72 11.01
CA THR A 74 15.00 -17.42 10.43
C THR A 74 14.74 -17.54 8.93
N ILE A 75 14.18 -16.48 8.33
CA ILE A 75 13.95 -16.34 6.90
C ILE A 75 14.55 -15.04 6.37
N ARG A 76 14.96 -15.01 5.10
CA ARG A 76 15.53 -13.84 4.43
C ARG A 76 15.08 -13.78 2.97
N ILE A 77 15.04 -12.57 2.42
CA ILE A 77 14.90 -12.32 0.99
C ILE A 77 16.30 -12.09 0.43
N LYS A 78 16.69 -12.90 -0.56
CA LYS A 78 17.91 -12.71 -1.33
C LYS A 78 17.56 -12.00 -2.62
N SER A 79 18.39 -11.02 -2.98
CA SER A 79 18.35 -10.36 -4.28
C SER A 79 19.68 -10.59 -5.00
N GLU A 80 19.60 -11.17 -6.19
CA GLU A 80 20.75 -11.47 -7.03
C GLU A 80 20.64 -10.66 -8.33
N CYS A 81 21.71 -9.97 -8.71
CA CYS A 81 21.73 -9.18 -9.94
C CYS A 81 21.85 -10.15 -11.13
N VAL A 82 20.90 -10.08 -12.06
CA VAL A 82 20.95 -10.84 -13.30
C VAL A 82 21.87 -10.08 -14.25
N THR A 83 22.98 -10.70 -14.65
CA THR A 83 23.83 -10.17 -15.72
C THR A 83 23.06 -10.15 -17.03
N SER A 84 22.48 -9.01 -17.37
CA SER A 84 21.91 -8.74 -18.68
C SER A 84 22.84 -7.80 -19.47
N THR A 85 22.89 -7.98 -20.78
CA THR A 85 23.57 -7.09 -21.74
C THR A 85 22.81 -5.76 -21.95
N GLU A 86 21.71 -5.54 -21.23
CA GLU A 86 20.85 -4.36 -21.38
C GLU A 86 21.24 -3.25 -20.40
N LYS A 87 20.97 -1.99 -20.79
CA LYS A 87 21.19 -0.80 -19.95
C LYS A 87 20.39 -0.79 -18.63
N ARG A 88 19.49 -1.77 -18.42
CA ARG A 88 18.63 -1.86 -17.23
C ARG A 88 19.03 -3.08 -16.39
N LYS A 89 19.42 -2.83 -15.14
CA LYS A 89 19.74 -3.89 -14.18
C LYS A 89 18.46 -4.63 -13.76
N ALA A 90 18.48 -5.95 -13.89
CA ALA A 90 17.43 -6.85 -13.44
C ALA A 90 17.87 -7.59 -12.17
N TYR A 91 16.94 -7.86 -11.27
CA TYR A 91 17.20 -8.59 -10.03
C TYR A 91 16.25 -9.76 -9.90
N ASP A 92 16.80 -10.92 -9.58
CA ASP A 92 16.06 -12.11 -9.17
C ASP A 92 15.94 -12.13 -7.66
N TYR A 93 14.72 -12.42 -7.19
CA TYR A 93 14.40 -12.49 -5.77
C TYR A 93 13.98 -13.89 -5.37
N ARG A 94 14.51 -14.37 -4.25
CA ARG A 94 14.09 -15.63 -3.65
C ARG A 94 14.03 -15.52 -2.14
N VAL A 95 13.09 -16.26 -1.55
CA VAL A 95 12.95 -16.34 -0.09
C VAL A 95 13.70 -17.57 0.38
N VAL A 96 14.66 -17.39 1.27
CA VAL A 96 15.47 -18.46 1.86
C VAL A 96 15.15 -18.60 3.34
N MET A 97 15.26 -19.82 3.84
CA MET A 97 15.21 -20.16 5.26
C MET A 97 16.57 -20.62 5.73
N ILE A 98 16.88 -20.35 7.00
CA ILE A 98 18.06 -20.87 7.67
C ILE A 98 17.58 -21.93 8.67
N VAL A 99 18.00 -23.17 8.47
CA VAL A 99 17.65 -24.30 9.34
C VAL A 99 18.69 -24.48 10.45
N ASN A 100 18.44 -25.42 11.36
CA ASN A 100 19.45 -25.82 12.35
C ASN A 100 20.76 -26.19 11.66
N ASP A 101 21.88 -25.78 12.26
CA ASP A 101 23.24 -25.84 11.70
C ASP A 101 23.61 -24.71 10.72
N GLY A 102 22.74 -23.71 10.55
CA GLY A 102 23.05 -22.50 9.78
C GLY A 102 22.97 -22.69 8.26
N VAL A 103 22.41 -23.81 7.80
CA VAL A 103 22.28 -24.12 6.37
C VAL A 103 21.17 -23.27 5.75
N GLU A 104 21.51 -22.58 4.65
CA GLU A 104 20.57 -21.76 3.87
C GLU A 104 19.88 -22.62 2.79
N LEU A 105 18.55 -22.63 2.78
CA LEU A 105 17.73 -23.38 1.83
C LEU A 105 16.66 -22.48 1.22
N ASP A 106 16.30 -22.73 -0.04
CA ASP A 106 15.15 -22.06 -0.66
C ASP A 106 13.86 -22.49 0.04
N MET A 107 12.98 -21.54 0.37
CA MET A 107 11.67 -21.85 0.95
C MET A 107 10.70 -22.43 -0.09
N ARG A 108 10.92 -22.13 -1.37
CA ARG A 108 10.10 -22.64 -2.47
C ARG A 108 10.14 -24.16 -2.45
N ASP A 109 8.94 -24.75 -2.47
CA ASP A 109 8.71 -26.21 -2.48
C ASP A 109 9.24 -27.00 -1.26
N ARG A 110 9.82 -26.33 -0.26
CA ARG A 110 10.35 -26.97 0.97
C ARG A 110 9.58 -26.64 2.24
N CYS A 111 8.72 -25.63 2.19
CA CYS A 111 7.94 -25.18 3.34
C CYS A 111 6.49 -25.68 3.29
N SER A 112 5.93 -25.93 4.47
CA SER A 112 4.50 -26.22 4.63
C SER A 112 3.65 -25.02 4.21
N ALA A 113 2.37 -25.27 3.94
CA ALA A 113 1.43 -24.19 3.63
C ALA A 113 1.34 -23.18 4.79
N GLY A 114 1.49 -23.62 6.05
CA GLY A 114 1.53 -22.77 7.24
C GLY A 114 2.77 -21.85 7.28
N GLN A 115 3.94 -22.40 7.00
CA GLN A 115 5.20 -21.65 6.98
C GLN A 115 5.25 -20.63 5.85
N LYS A 116 4.85 -21.02 4.64
CA LYS A 116 4.75 -20.12 3.47
C LYS A 116 3.87 -18.92 3.76
N MET A 117 2.79 -19.18 4.48
CA MET A 117 1.84 -18.16 4.87
C MET A 117 2.40 -17.20 5.91
N LEU A 118 2.97 -17.72 7.00
CA LEU A 118 3.60 -16.88 8.01
C LEU A 118 4.70 -16.02 7.38
N ALA A 119 5.55 -16.60 6.53
CA ALA A 119 6.60 -15.89 5.80
C ALA A 119 6.02 -14.78 4.92
N CYS A 120 4.98 -15.06 4.13
CA CYS A 120 4.32 -14.06 3.30
C CYS A 120 3.82 -12.87 4.12
N ILE A 121 3.25 -13.13 5.30
CA ILE A 121 2.76 -12.07 6.15
C ILE A 121 3.91 -11.26 6.76
N LEU A 122 4.93 -11.92 7.32
CA LEU A 122 6.08 -11.21 7.91
C LEU A 122 6.86 -10.41 6.86
N ILE A 123 6.92 -10.88 5.61
CA ILE A 123 7.51 -10.13 4.49
C ILE A 123 6.70 -8.86 4.21
N ARG A 124 5.36 -8.95 4.19
CA ARG A 124 4.50 -7.77 4.02
C ARG A 124 4.69 -6.76 5.16
N ILE A 125 4.90 -7.21 6.39
CA ILE A 125 5.28 -6.35 7.52
C ILE A 125 6.58 -5.62 7.22
N ALA A 126 7.65 -6.38 6.95
CA ALA A 126 8.97 -5.80 6.83
C ALA A 126 9.07 -4.83 5.65
N LEU A 127 8.37 -5.13 4.55
CA LEU A 127 8.23 -4.23 3.41
C LEU A 127 7.48 -2.95 3.78
N ALA A 128 6.35 -3.08 4.48
CA ALA A 128 5.62 -1.91 4.97
C ALA A 128 6.47 -1.08 5.95
N ASP A 129 7.36 -1.71 6.71
CA ASP A 129 8.20 -0.98 7.67
C ASP A 129 9.30 -0.18 7.01
N VAL A 130 9.94 -0.81 6.04
CA VAL A 130 11.07 -0.21 5.33
C VAL A 130 10.64 0.82 4.28
N PHE A 131 9.47 0.66 3.68
CA PHE A 131 8.96 1.52 2.61
C PHE A 131 7.71 2.34 2.97
N GLY A 132 7.01 2.01 4.05
CA GLY A 132 5.66 2.52 4.30
C GLY A 132 5.56 3.97 4.74
N GLY A 133 6.60 4.57 5.34
CA GLY A 133 6.62 6.01 5.66
C GLY A 133 5.26 6.59 6.14
N MET A 134 4.92 7.82 5.71
CA MET A 134 3.62 8.47 6.00
C MET A 134 2.43 7.89 5.18
N CYS A 135 2.34 6.57 5.00
CA CYS A 135 1.15 5.97 4.39
C CYS A 135 -0.04 6.01 5.37
N SER A 136 -0.96 6.94 5.11
CA SER A 136 -2.18 7.17 5.89
C SER A 136 -3.29 6.15 5.64
N ILE A 137 -3.17 5.31 4.60
CA ILE A 137 -4.21 4.38 4.14
C ILE A 137 -3.59 3.02 3.80
N ILE A 138 -4.15 1.97 4.39
CA ILE A 138 -3.90 0.58 4.00
C ILE A 138 -5.21 0.01 3.47
N ALA A 139 -5.26 -0.30 2.17
CA ALA A 139 -6.35 -1.02 1.54
C ALA A 139 -5.99 -2.50 1.38
N LEU A 140 -6.89 -3.38 1.79
CA LEU A 140 -6.69 -4.82 1.88
C LEU A 140 -7.69 -5.51 0.96
N ASP A 141 -7.35 -5.55 -0.31
CA ASP A 141 -8.13 -6.18 -1.36
C ASP A 141 -7.68 -7.65 -1.55
N GLU A 142 -8.64 -8.57 -1.62
CA GLU A 142 -8.51 -10.03 -1.79
C GLU A 142 -7.37 -10.79 -1.05
N PRO A 143 -7.22 -10.72 0.29
CA PRO A 143 -6.26 -11.59 0.98
C PRO A 143 -6.78 -13.02 1.22
N THR A 144 -8.03 -13.33 0.87
CA THR A 144 -8.81 -14.44 1.47
C THR A 144 -8.97 -15.66 0.57
N THR A 145 -8.62 -15.59 -0.72
CA THR A 145 -9.06 -16.56 -1.73
C THR A 145 -8.41 -17.95 -1.62
N ASN A 146 -7.44 -18.19 -0.72
CA ASN A 146 -6.77 -19.50 -0.57
C ASN A 146 -6.01 -19.76 0.76
N LEU A 147 -6.37 -19.09 1.87
CA LEU A 147 -5.63 -19.18 3.14
C LEU A 147 -6.48 -19.79 4.26
N ASP A 148 -5.99 -20.87 4.89
CA ASP A 148 -6.61 -21.47 6.10
C ASP A 148 -6.90 -20.41 7.17
N ALA A 149 -7.89 -20.62 8.02
CA ALA A 149 -8.37 -19.53 8.88
C ALA A 149 -7.37 -18.97 9.90
N ILE A 150 -6.46 -19.80 10.41
CA ILE A 150 -5.36 -19.35 11.28
C ILE A 150 -4.47 -18.38 10.51
N LYS A 151 -4.33 -18.60 9.20
CA LYS A 151 -3.57 -17.79 8.29
C LYS A 151 -4.19 -16.44 8.02
N MET A 152 -5.51 -16.41 7.84
CA MET A 152 -6.31 -15.20 7.75
C MET A 152 -6.25 -14.36 9.03
N LEU A 153 -6.46 -15.01 10.18
CA LEU A 153 -6.36 -14.37 11.49
C LEU A 153 -4.98 -13.76 11.71
N ALA A 154 -3.90 -14.48 11.35
CA ALA A 154 -2.54 -13.97 11.38
C ALA A 154 -2.37 -12.76 10.45
N CYS A 155 -2.93 -12.79 9.23
CA CYS A 155 -2.85 -11.71 8.23
C CYS A 155 -3.50 -10.41 8.72
N ILE A 156 -4.60 -10.51 9.48
CA ILE A 156 -5.33 -9.39 10.09
C ILE A 156 -4.63 -8.91 11.36
N LEU A 157 -4.27 -9.83 12.28
CA LEU A 157 -3.52 -9.52 13.52
C LEU A 157 -2.21 -8.83 13.23
N ILE A 158 -1.50 -9.28 12.20
CA ILE A 158 -0.24 -8.70 11.81
C ILE A 158 -0.43 -7.27 11.34
N ARG A 159 -1.48 -6.96 10.59
CA ARG A 159 -1.70 -5.59 10.10
C ARG A 159 -2.18 -4.64 11.19
N ILE A 160 -2.89 -5.18 12.17
CA ILE A 160 -3.20 -4.50 13.42
C ILE A 160 -1.90 -4.16 14.17
N ALA A 161 -1.04 -5.16 14.37
CA ALA A 161 0.25 -5.03 15.05
C ALA A 161 1.20 -4.10 14.30
N LEU A 162 1.21 -4.14 12.96
CA LEU A 162 1.92 -3.18 12.12
C LEU A 162 1.49 -1.76 12.41
N ALA A 163 0.20 -1.49 12.33
CA ALA A 163 -0.32 -0.16 12.61
C ALA A 163 -0.09 0.27 14.09
N ASP A 164 0.25 -0.66 14.99
CA ASP A 164 0.65 -0.38 16.38
C ASP A 164 2.16 -0.09 16.51
N VAL A 165 3.01 -0.86 15.82
CA VAL A 165 4.47 -0.66 15.73
C VAL A 165 4.80 0.64 14.96
N PHE A 166 3.98 1.01 13.98
CA PHE A 166 4.13 2.25 13.19
C PHE A 166 3.77 3.55 13.92
N GLY A 167 3.44 3.52 15.21
CA GLY A 167 3.31 4.74 16.01
C GLY A 167 2.42 5.82 15.36
N GLY A 168 1.19 5.46 14.96
CA GLY A 168 0.17 6.44 14.54
C GLY A 168 0.21 6.92 13.09
N MET A 169 0.95 6.26 12.19
CA MET A 169 1.03 6.69 10.78
C MET A 169 -0.14 6.22 9.90
N CYS A 170 -0.78 5.10 10.20
CA CYS A 170 -1.94 4.61 9.43
C CYS A 170 -3.26 5.08 10.05
N SER A 171 -3.84 6.15 9.51
CA SER A 171 -5.16 6.64 9.92
C SER A 171 -6.33 5.84 9.36
N ILE A 172 -6.16 5.10 8.27
CA ILE A 172 -7.26 4.42 7.56
C ILE A 172 -6.91 2.96 7.25
N ILE A 173 -7.80 2.03 7.60
CA ILE A 173 -7.78 0.62 7.18
C ILE A 173 -9.03 0.35 6.35
N ALA A 174 -8.89 -0.22 5.16
CA ALA A 174 -10.01 -0.71 4.36
C ALA A 174 -9.91 -2.22 4.15
N LEU A 175 -10.96 -2.97 4.43
CA LEU A 175 -11.08 -4.43 4.27
C LEU A 175 -12.18 -4.73 3.24
N ASP A 176 -11.86 -5.52 2.22
CA ASP A 176 -12.85 -6.05 1.28
C ASP A 176 -13.09 -7.55 1.52
N GLU A 177 -14.36 -7.90 1.71
CA GLU A 177 -14.89 -9.26 1.93
C GLU A 177 -14.01 -10.17 2.83
N PRO A 178 -13.71 -9.76 4.07
CA PRO A 178 -12.69 -10.38 4.91
C PRO A 178 -13.08 -11.77 5.45
N THR A 179 -14.31 -12.23 5.23
CA THR A 179 -14.83 -13.53 5.70
C THR A 179 -15.15 -14.52 4.59
N THR A 180 -14.85 -14.19 3.33
CA THR A 180 -15.04 -15.12 2.21
C THR A 180 -14.35 -16.46 2.49
N ASN A 181 -15.10 -17.57 2.33
CA ASN A 181 -14.65 -18.96 2.59
C ASN A 181 -14.31 -19.31 4.05
N LEU A 182 -14.84 -18.58 5.05
CA LEU A 182 -14.70 -18.93 6.47
C LEU A 182 -15.92 -19.65 7.06
N ASP A 183 -15.68 -20.45 8.10
CA ASP A 183 -16.76 -20.97 8.94
C ASP A 183 -17.12 -19.98 10.07
N ALA A 184 -18.28 -20.19 10.70
CA ALA A 184 -18.86 -19.31 11.69
C ALA A 184 -17.95 -19.06 12.92
N ILE A 185 -17.14 -20.05 13.34
CA ILE A 185 -16.22 -19.90 14.47
C ILE A 185 -15.10 -18.92 14.11
N LYS A 186 -14.61 -19.00 12.87
CA LYS A 186 -13.54 -18.13 12.38
C LYS A 186 -14.03 -16.70 12.17
N VAL A 187 -15.24 -16.53 11.64
CA VAL A 187 -15.90 -15.22 11.54
C VAL A 187 -16.03 -14.57 12.93
N HIS A 188 -16.39 -15.34 13.96
CA HIS A 188 -16.46 -14.85 15.33
C HIS A 188 -15.12 -14.33 15.84
N HIS A 189 -14.03 -15.07 15.61
CA HIS A 189 -12.69 -14.61 16.02
C HIS A 189 -12.26 -13.35 15.28
N ILE A 190 -12.53 -13.23 13.97
CA ILE A 190 -12.23 -12.01 13.21
C ILE A 190 -13.00 -10.82 13.77
N ALA A 191 -14.30 -10.96 14.00
CA ALA A 191 -15.12 -9.90 14.54
C ALA A 191 -14.63 -9.45 15.92
N ALA A 192 -14.25 -10.39 16.80
CA ALA A 192 -13.70 -10.09 18.10
C ALA A 192 -12.41 -9.26 18.00
N MET A 193 -11.48 -9.65 17.12
CA MET A 193 -10.22 -8.92 16.92
C MET A 193 -10.43 -7.51 16.34
N LEU A 194 -11.31 -7.37 15.34
CA LEU A 194 -11.65 -6.07 14.76
C LEU A 194 -12.32 -5.15 15.79
N ASN A 195 -13.21 -5.69 16.62
CA ASN A 195 -13.81 -4.93 17.72
C ASN A 195 -12.78 -4.48 18.75
N SER A 196 -11.85 -5.36 19.15
CA SER A 196 -10.74 -4.99 20.03
C SER A 196 -9.86 -3.90 19.43
N LEU A 197 -9.57 -3.97 18.13
CA LEU A 197 -8.82 -2.95 17.40
C LEU A 197 -9.50 -1.58 17.48
N VAL A 198 -10.78 -1.53 17.11
CA VAL A 198 -11.57 -0.29 17.15
C VAL A 198 -11.59 0.27 18.57
N ALA A 199 -11.79 -0.57 19.58
CA ALA A 199 -11.83 -0.16 20.97
C ALA A 199 -10.50 0.47 21.45
N VAL A 200 -9.36 -0.15 21.10
CA VAL A 200 -8.03 0.37 21.41
C VAL A 200 -7.78 1.71 20.70
N ARG A 201 -8.20 1.83 19.44
CA ARG A 201 -7.90 3.00 18.60
C ARG A 201 -8.91 4.15 18.68
N ARG A 202 -10.08 3.92 19.29
CA ARG A 202 -11.15 4.93 19.45
C ARG A 202 -10.68 6.20 20.17
N ARG A 203 -9.60 6.12 20.96
CA ARG A 203 -9.06 7.23 21.77
C ARG A 203 -8.07 8.14 21.00
N GLY A 204 -7.75 7.80 19.75
CA GLY A 204 -6.81 8.51 18.89
C GLY A 204 -5.34 8.31 19.27
N TYR A 205 -4.44 8.48 18.30
CA TYR A 205 -2.99 8.41 18.50
C TYR A 205 -2.39 9.81 18.60
N SER A 206 -1.56 10.05 19.63
CA SER A 206 -0.76 11.28 19.72
C SER A 206 0.42 11.20 18.77
N THR A 207 0.51 12.14 17.82
CA THR A 207 1.71 12.30 16.99
C THR A 207 2.86 12.90 17.80
N SER A 208 4.07 12.88 17.25
CA SER A 208 5.25 13.57 17.79
C SER A 208 5.03 15.08 18.01
N ASP A 209 4.06 15.66 17.31
CA ASP A 209 3.59 17.06 17.43
C ASP A 209 2.44 17.25 18.45
N GLY A 210 2.07 16.21 19.21
CA GLY A 210 1.00 16.27 20.21
C GLY A 210 -0.42 16.30 19.63
N GLN A 211 -0.59 16.22 18.30
CA GLN A 211 -1.92 16.15 17.69
C GLN A 211 -2.47 14.72 17.72
N LYS A 212 -3.73 14.58 18.14
CA LYS A 212 -4.44 13.29 18.08
C LYS A 212 -5.01 13.07 16.68
N LYS A 213 -4.55 12.05 15.96
CA LYS A 213 -5.18 11.64 14.69
C LYS A 213 -6.28 10.59 14.94
N PRO A 214 -7.47 10.74 14.33
CA PRO A 214 -8.53 9.74 14.40
C PRO A 214 -8.18 8.50 13.57
N PHE A 215 -8.60 7.34 14.06
CA PHE A 215 -8.52 6.07 13.34
C PHE A 215 -9.83 5.81 12.59
N GLN A 216 -9.73 5.45 11.32
CA GLN A 216 -10.83 5.11 10.45
C GLN A 216 -10.67 3.66 9.96
N MET A 217 -11.75 2.88 10.03
CA MET A 217 -11.81 1.54 9.49
C MET A 217 -13.03 1.44 8.58
N ILE A 218 -12.82 0.96 7.36
CA ILE A 218 -13.85 0.70 6.36
C ILE A 218 -13.87 -0.80 6.14
N ILE A 219 -15.05 -1.41 6.23
CA ILE A 219 -15.25 -2.84 5.97
C ILE A 219 -16.35 -2.96 4.93
N ILE A 220 -16.05 -3.65 3.85
CA ILE A 220 -16.99 -4.06 2.80
C ILE A 220 -17.20 -5.56 2.97
N THR A 221 -18.45 -5.98 3.13
CA THR A 221 -18.79 -7.38 3.40
C THR A 221 -20.24 -7.68 3.00
N HIS A 222 -20.51 -8.90 2.53
CA HIS A 222 -21.86 -9.46 2.38
C HIS A 222 -22.22 -10.47 3.49
N ASP A 223 -21.30 -10.70 4.43
CA ASP A 223 -21.51 -11.61 5.58
C ASP A 223 -22.26 -10.91 6.73
N ASP A 224 -23.56 -11.20 6.83
CA ASP A 224 -24.43 -10.67 7.89
C ASP A 224 -23.94 -11.02 9.30
N HIS A 225 -23.34 -12.21 9.51
CA HIS A 225 -22.85 -12.61 10.82
C HIS A 225 -21.65 -11.78 11.28
N LEU A 226 -20.81 -11.34 10.33
CA LEU A 226 -19.73 -10.41 10.63
C LEU A 226 -20.31 -9.02 10.98
N VAL A 227 -21.27 -8.54 10.20
CA VAL A 227 -21.93 -7.24 10.42
C VAL A 227 -22.54 -7.19 11.82
N ASP A 228 -23.34 -8.19 12.20
CA ASP A 228 -23.99 -8.27 13.52
C ASP A 228 -22.97 -8.17 14.66
N LYS A 229 -21.88 -8.93 14.58
CA LYS A 229 -20.84 -8.95 15.62
C LYS A 229 -20.09 -7.61 15.71
N LEU A 230 -19.88 -6.93 14.58
CA LEU A 230 -19.27 -5.60 14.54
C LEU A 230 -20.23 -4.52 15.07
N MET A 231 -21.53 -4.61 14.75
CA MET A 231 -22.57 -3.72 15.27
C MET A 231 -22.65 -3.80 16.80
N ILE A 232 -22.59 -5.02 17.36
CA ILE A 232 -22.62 -5.23 18.81
C ILE A 232 -21.35 -4.71 19.49
N GLY A 233 -20.17 -5.06 18.95
CA GLY A 233 -18.90 -4.77 19.63
C GLY A 233 -18.38 -3.35 19.42
N SER A 234 -18.37 -2.87 18.17
CA SER A 234 -17.86 -1.54 17.84
C SER A 234 -18.91 -0.45 18.00
N LYS A 235 -20.20 -0.80 17.95
CA LYS A 235 -21.33 0.14 18.07
C LYS A 235 -21.17 1.36 17.16
N PRO A 236 -21.15 1.18 15.83
CA PRO A 236 -21.20 2.31 14.92
C PRO A 236 -22.60 2.95 15.00
N GLU A 237 -22.68 4.24 14.71
CA GLU A 237 -23.97 4.97 14.70
C GLU A 237 -24.89 4.48 13.57
N PHE A 238 -24.28 4.23 12.42
CA PHE A 238 -24.93 3.70 11.22
C PHE A 238 -23.95 2.86 10.40
N ILE A 239 -24.50 2.05 9.50
CA ILE A 239 -23.76 1.37 8.42
C ILE A 239 -24.27 1.85 7.06
N TYR A 240 -23.46 1.65 6.03
CA TYR A 240 -23.86 1.88 4.65
C TYR A 240 -24.27 0.54 4.02
N VAL A 241 -25.48 0.50 3.46
CA VAL A 241 -26.01 -0.66 2.73
C VAL A 241 -26.06 -0.31 1.25
N LEU A 242 -25.46 -1.15 0.41
CA LEU A 242 -25.51 -1.03 -1.04
C LEU A 242 -26.55 -2.00 -1.59
N GLU A 243 -27.54 -1.48 -2.31
CA GLU A 243 -28.64 -2.25 -2.89
C GLU A 243 -28.79 -1.91 -4.37
N LYS A 244 -29.52 -2.76 -5.11
CA LYS A 244 -29.99 -2.47 -6.47
C LYS A 244 -31.50 -2.47 -6.50
N ASP A 245 -32.09 -1.48 -7.16
CA ASP A 245 -33.53 -1.43 -7.38
C ASP A 245 -33.99 -2.35 -8.52
N SER A 246 -35.30 -2.38 -8.77
CA SER A 246 -35.92 -3.16 -9.85
C SER A 246 -35.48 -2.76 -11.26
N TYR A 247 -34.83 -1.61 -11.41
CA TYR A 247 -34.31 -1.09 -12.68
C TYR A 247 -32.79 -1.30 -12.82
N GLY A 248 -32.16 -1.98 -11.85
CA GLY A 248 -30.72 -2.23 -11.83
C GLY A 248 -29.88 -1.02 -11.42
N ILE A 249 -30.50 0.06 -10.95
CA ILE A 249 -29.81 1.25 -10.44
C ILE A 249 -29.32 0.91 -9.02
N SER A 250 -28.04 1.17 -8.76
CA SER A 250 -27.48 0.92 -7.43
C SER A 250 -27.76 2.12 -6.53
N HIS A 251 -28.13 1.90 -5.28
CA HIS A 251 -28.32 2.97 -4.30
C HIS A 251 -27.64 2.63 -2.98
N VAL A 252 -27.13 3.67 -2.33
CA VAL A 252 -26.51 3.57 -1.01
C VAL A 252 -27.47 4.14 0.03
N LYS A 253 -27.77 3.34 1.05
CA LYS A 253 -28.58 3.73 2.20
C LYS A 253 -27.72 3.80 3.45
N ARG A 254 -28.06 4.70 4.38
CA ARG A 254 -27.63 4.56 5.78
C ARG A 254 -28.68 3.76 6.53
N GLN A 255 -28.22 2.75 7.26
CA GLN A 255 -29.02 2.01 8.21
C GLN A 255 -28.49 2.30 9.62
N PHE A 256 -29.36 2.85 10.47
CA PHE A 256 -29.02 3.24 11.83
C PHE A 256 -29.26 2.07 12.80
N SER A 257 -28.60 2.14 13.96
CA SER A 257 -28.71 1.11 15.01
C SER A 257 -30.13 0.92 15.59
N ASP A 258 -31.03 1.88 15.39
CA ASP A 258 -32.46 1.82 15.77
C ASP A 258 -33.36 1.23 14.65
N GLY A 259 -32.77 0.81 13.53
CA GLY A 259 -33.47 0.28 12.37
C GLY A 259 -34.00 1.34 11.40
N ALA A 260 -33.74 2.63 11.64
CA ALA A 260 -34.10 3.68 10.69
C ALA A 260 -33.22 3.61 9.43
N GLU A 261 -33.82 3.84 8.26
CA GLU A 261 -33.15 3.78 6.96
C GLU A 261 -33.36 5.06 6.15
N TYR A 262 -32.27 5.57 5.56
CA TYR A 262 -32.31 6.76 4.70
C TYR A 262 -31.48 6.52 3.44
N VAL A 263 -32.09 6.67 2.26
CA VAL A 263 -31.39 6.61 0.97
C VAL A 263 -30.59 7.89 0.79
N ILE A 264 -29.30 7.78 0.48
CA ILE A 264 -28.39 8.93 0.41
C ILE A 264 -27.97 9.20 -1.03
N ILE A 265 -27.69 8.15 -1.80
CA ILE A 265 -27.13 8.28 -3.14
C ILE A 265 -27.82 7.30 -4.07
N PHE A 266 -28.34 7.82 -5.18
CA PHE A 266 -28.70 7.01 -6.35
C PHE A 266 -27.52 7.02 -7.32
N ILE A 267 -26.94 5.86 -7.57
CA ILE A 267 -25.89 5.65 -8.56
C ILE A 267 -26.58 5.21 -9.84
N SER A 268 -27.08 6.18 -10.61
CA SER A 268 -27.62 5.92 -11.93
C SER A 268 -26.59 6.17 -13.02
N THR A 269 -26.37 5.17 -13.87
CA THR A 269 -25.62 5.30 -15.12
C THR A 269 -26.58 5.82 -16.20
N TYR A 270 -26.92 7.11 -16.18
CA TYR A 270 -27.51 7.73 -17.36
C TYR A 270 -26.41 8.35 -18.23
N ALA A 271 -26.49 8.05 -19.53
CA ALA A 271 -25.71 8.56 -20.66
C ALA A 271 -24.47 7.77 -21.11
N THR A 272 -24.72 6.91 -22.12
CA THR A 272 -23.98 6.70 -23.39
C THR A 272 -22.46 6.50 -23.44
N HIS A 273 -21.66 6.75 -22.40
CA HIS A 273 -20.23 6.39 -22.32
C HIS A 273 -19.88 5.80 -20.94
N PRO A 274 -19.13 4.68 -20.85
CA PRO A 274 -19.22 3.77 -19.69
C PRO A 274 -18.42 4.18 -18.43
N LYS A 275 -17.99 5.44 -18.28
CA LYS A 275 -16.97 5.79 -17.27
C LYS A 275 -17.17 7.10 -16.49
N THR A 276 -18.36 7.70 -16.49
CA THR A 276 -18.56 8.97 -15.77
C THR A 276 -19.72 8.88 -14.77
N ILE A 277 -19.37 8.78 -13.48
CA ILE A 277 -20.32 8.97 -12.37
C ILE A 277 -20.43 10.48 -12.12
N THR A 278 -21.62 11.06 -12.28
CA THR A 278 -21.85 12.49 -12.07
C THR A 278 -22.56 12.70 -10.74
N PHE A 279 -21.90 13.37 -9.79
CA PHE A 279 -22.47 13.76 -8.50
C PHE A 279 -23.09 15.17 -8.61
N ARG A 280 -24.35 15.35 -8.22
CA ARG A 280 -24.94 16.69 -8.06
C ARG A 280 -25.35 16.92 -6.61
N HIS A 281 -24.88 18.04 -6.07
CA HIS A 281 -25.21 18.58 -4.76
C HIS A 281 -26.11 19.81 -4.94
N SER A 282 -27.22 19.91 -4.21
CA SER A 282 -27.87 21.20 -3.97
C SER A 282 -28.46 21.22 -2.55
N GLU A 283 -27.94 22.12 -1.72
CA GLU A 283 -28.51 22.48 -0.42
C GLU A 283 -29.53 23.61 -0.58
N ASP A 284 -30.57 23.61 0.24
CA ASP A 284 -31.36 24.81 0.51
C ASP A 284 -31.24 25.26 1.99
N ALA A 285 -31.63 26.50 2.23
CA ALA A 285 -31.23 27.30 3.39
C ALA A 285 -31.75 26.82 4.77
N ASN A 286 -32.52 25.73 4.83
CA ASN A 286 -33.02 25.14 6.07
C ASN A 286 -32.57 23.68 6.31
N GLY A 287 -31.66 23.13 5.49
CA GLY A 287 -31.02 21.84 5.76
C GLY A 287 -31.91 20.59 5.61
N HIS A 288 -33.04 20.69 4.91
CA HIS A 288 -33.89 19.55 4.57
C HIS A 288 -33.59 19.05 3.15
N ILE A 289 -33.43 17.73 2.99
CA ILE A 289 -33.16 17.13 1.67
C ILE A 289 -34.47 17.01 0.89
N HIS A 290 -34.60 17.79 -0.18
CA HIS A 290 -35.66 17.65 -1.18
C HIS A 290 -35.12 17.13 -2.51
N VAL A 291 -35.68 16.01 -3.00
CA VAL A 291 -35.43 15.50 -4.35
C VAL A 291 -36.43 16.14 -5.31
N ARG A 292 -35.96 16.95 -6.27
CA ARG A 292 -36.77 17.42 -7.40
C ARG A 292 -36.50 16.55 -8.63
N HIS A 293 -37.56 15.91 -9.15
CA HIS A 293 -37.54 15.22 -10.43
C HIS A 293 -37.61 16.28 -11.56
N GLY A 294 -36.53 16.46 -12.30
CA GLY A 294 -36.54 17.25 -13.54
C GLY A 294 -36.83 16.31 -14.71
N ARG A 295 -37.90 16.59 -15.47
CA ARG A 295 -38.16 15.95 -16.76
C ARG A 295 -37.03 16.22 -17.76
#